data_AF-A0A7V6J1I2-F1
#
_entry.id   AF-A0A7V6J1I2-F1
#
_cell.length_a   1.000
_cell.length_b   1.000
_cell.length_c   1.000
_cell.angle_alpha   90.00
_cell.angle_beta   90.00
_cell.angle_gamma   90.00
#
_symmetry.space_group_name_H-M   'P 1'
#
loop_
_entity.id
_entity.type
_entity.pdbx_description
1 polymer ?
#
loop_
_entity_poly.entity_id
_entity_poly.type
_entity_poly.pdbx_seq_one_letter_code
_entity_poly.pdbx_strand_id
1 'polypeptide(L)'
;MELKENKTKKWTGTYKGVDFEINNWQIPPNSIEPYEKDCWAYYIYLHLDRIPEENNPNSYWLKGRKDGNRVYYDYYKHDVMADLDWHGGITWYSKEHGFDGSGKVIKIGCDYCHLWDEGQYYNLDIVQFDCKRTIERFLEKVPNYKHWCCGNGKLYGIEEGLIVKNQFYSKEYWFNEDWFKKAWEEKNSLVTD
;
A
#
# COMPACT_ATOMS: atom_id res chain seq x y z
N MET A 1 -14.47 25.85 -23.57
CA MET A 1 -13.93 24.92 -22.57
C MET A 1 -12.42 25.05 -22.62
N GLU A 2 -11.82 25.71 -21.63
CA GLU A 2 -10.37 25.68 -21.50
C GLU A 2 -9.96 24.36 -20.84
N LEU A 3 -9.05 23.65 -21.49
CA LEU A 3 -8.41 22.45 -20.93
C LEU A 3 -7.10 22.90 -20.28
N LYS A 4 -6.83 22.40 -19.07
CA LYS A 4 -5.54 22.59 -18.39
C LYS A 4 -4.83 21.25 -18.30
N GLU A 5 -3.55 21.25 -18.66
CA GLU A 5 -2.68 20.09 -18.48
C GLU A 5 -2.27 20.01 -17.00
N ASN A 6 -2.53 18.87 -16.36
CA ASN A 6 -2.02 18.59 -15.02
C ASN A 6 -0.81 17.65 -15.14
N LYS A 7 0.37 18.13 -14.76
CA LYS A 7 1.59 17.31 -14.70
C LYS A 7 1.62 16.57 -13.36
N THR A 8 1.41 15.26 -13.40
CA THR A 8 1.55 14.40 -12.22
C THR A 8 2.66 13.40 -12.48
N LYS A 9 3.67 13.37 -11.60
CA LYS A 9 4.65 12.29 -11.53
C LYS A 9 4.09 11.18 -10.65
N LYS A 10 4.25 9.93 -11.09
CA LYS A 10 3.77 8.75 -10.38
C LYS A 10 4.87 7.69 -10.35
N TRP A 11 5.11 7.14 -9.17
CA TRP A 11 6.01 6.01 -8.93
C TRP A 11 5.21 4.88 -8.30
N THR A 12 5.44 3.65 -8.74
CA THR A 12 4.76 2.46 -8.21
C THR A 12 5.78 1.41 -7.83
N GLY A 13 5.44 0.58 -6.85
CA GLY A 13 6.28 -0.54 -6.47
C GLY A 13 5.59 -1.50 -5.51
N THR A 14 6.35 -2.49 -5.07
CA THR A 14 5.92 -3.48 -4.09
C THR A 14 6.99 -3.54 -3.01
N TYR A 15 6.59 -3.48 -1.74
CA TYR A 15 7.49 -3.64 -0.59
C TYR A 15 6.93 -4.68 0.36
N LYS A 16 7.72 -5.72 0.67
CA LYS A 16 7.29 -6.87 1.49
C LYS A 16 5.92 -7.43 1.06
N GLY A 17 5.69 -7.47 -0.26
CA GLY A 17 4.44 -7.94 -0.86
C GLY A 17 3.26 -6.97 -0.82
N VAL A 18 3.38 -5.77 -0.25
CA VAL A 18 2.32 -4.75 -0.31
C VAL A 18 2.61 -3.79 -1.46
N ASP A 19 1.65 -3.63 -2.35
CA ASP A 19 1.77 -2.73 -3.50
C ASP A 19 1.50 -1.29 -3.06
N PHE A 20 2.23 -0.34 -3.64
CA PHE A 20 2.14 1.07 -3.30
C PHE A 20 2.31 1.98 -4.52
N GLU A 21 1.85 3.21 -4.36
CA GLU A 21 1.97 4.31 -5.32
C GLU A 21 2.38 5.58 -4.58
N ILE A 22 3.32 6.34 -5.15
CA ILE A 22 3.69 7.69 -4.70
C ILE A 22 3.39 8.64 -5.84
N ASN A 23 2.70 9.74 -5.55
CA ASN A 23 2.36 10.77 -6.51
C ASN A 23 2.95 12.12 -6.09
N ASN A 24 3.35 12.90 -7.08
CA ASN A 24 3.68 14.31 -6.94
C ASN A 24 2.96 15.09 -8.04
N TRP A 25 2.09 16.00 -7.66
CA TRP A 25 1.41 16.92 -8.56
C TRP A 25 1.63 18.35 -8.08
N GLN A 26 1.35 19.31 -8.96
CA GLN A 26 1.53 20.73 -8.64
C GLN A 26 0.18 21.43 -8.61
N ILE A 27 -0.06 22.21 -7.58
CA ILE A 27 -1.16 23.17 -7.55
C ILE A 27 -0.66 24.46 -8.19
N PRO A 28 -1.33 24.98 -9.23
CA PRO A 28 -0.92 26.21 -9.87
C PRO A 28 -1.12 27.42 -8.94
N PRO A 29 -0.39 28.52 -9.18
CA PRO A 29 -0.56 29.75 -8.42
C PRO A 29 -2.01 30.23 -8.43
N ASN A 30 -2.45 30.82 -7.33
CA ASN A 30 -3.76 31.44 -7.17
C ASN A 30 -3.63 32.79 -6.45
N SER A 31 -4.76 33.44 -6.18
CA SER A 31 -4.76 34.77 -5.53
C SER A 31 -4.25 34.78 -4.09
N ILE A 32 -4.10 33.60 -3.47
CA ILE A 32 -3.64 33.40 -2.10
C ILE A 32 -2.17 32.93 -2.11
N GLU A 33 -1.86 31.90 -2.89
CA GLU A 33 -0.51 31.35 -3.05
C GLU A 33 0.05 31.73 -4.45
N PRO A 34 0.95 32.71 -4.57
CA PRO A 34 1.41 33.24 -5.87
C PRO A 34 2.47 32.36 -6.56
N TYR A 35 2.73 31.16 -6.07
CA TYR A 35 3.71 30.21 -6.59
C TYR A 35 3.10 28.82 -6.77
N GLU A 36 3.72 27.99 -7.62
CA GLU A 36 3.34 26.59 -7.76
C GLU A 36 3.69 25.82 -6.48
N LYS A 37 2.74 25.04 -5.98
CA LYS A 37 2.92 24.24 -4.77
C LYS A 37 3.03 22.76 -5.10
N ASP A 38 4.16 22.16 -4.74
CA ASP A 38 4.34 20.73 -4.82
C ASP A 38 3.44 20.02 -3.79
N CYS A 39 2.71 19.03 -4.27
CA CYS A 39 1.79 18.23 -3.48
C CYS A 39 2.20 16.77 -3.60
N TRP A 40 2.54 16.17 -2.46
CA TRP A 40 2.90 14.77 -2.39
C TRP A 40 1.76 13.95 -1.81
N ALA A 41 1.60 12.72 -2.27
CA ALA A 41 0.80 11.72 -1.60
C ALA A 41 1.41 10.34 -1.83
N TYR A 42 1.11 9.41 -0.92
CA TYR A 42 1.33 8.00 -1.17
C TYR A 42 0.10 7.20 -0.79
N TYR A 43 0.02 6.02 -1.40
CA TYR A 43 -1.06 5.08 -1.23
C TYR A 43 -0.50 3.68 -1.13
N ILE A 44 -1.15 2.84 -0.33
CA ILE A 44 -0.93 1.40 -0.31
C ILE A 44 -2.18 0.69 -0.78
N TYR A 45 -1.98 -0.45 -1.42
CA TYR A 45 -3.04 -1.30 -1.95
C TYR A 45 -3.15 -2.55 -1.08
N LEU A 46 -4.32 -2.73 -0.47
CA LEU A 46 -4.60 -3.90 0.35
C LEU A 46 -5.52 -4.83 -0.41
N HIS A 47 -4.99 -5.99 -0.75
CA HIS A 47 -5.73 -7.12 -1.28
C HIS A 47 -6.36 -7.88 -0.11
N LEU A 48 -7.69 -7.92 -0.04
CA LEU A 48 -8.40 -8.45 1.12
C LEU A 48 -8.33 -9.99 1.20
N ASP A 49 -8.20 -10.68 0.07
CA ASP A 49 -7.99 -12.13 0.01
C ASP A 49 -6.64 -12.56 0.61
N ARG A 50 -5.70 -11.61 0.70
CA ARG A 50 -4.38 -11.81 1.33
C ARG A 50 -4.39 -11.57 2.84
N ILE A 51 -5.43 -10.95 3.38
CA ILE A 51 -5.59 -10.75 4.82
C ILE A 51 -6.11 -12.05 5.45
N PRO A 52 -5.43 -12.60 6.48
CA PRO A 52 -5.90 -13.78 7.18
C PRO A 52 -7.27 -13.60 7.81
N GLU A 53 -8.05 -14.69 7.93
CA GLU A 53 -9.41 -14.65 8.47
C GLU A 53 -9.45 -14.15 9.92
N GLU A 54 -8.43 -14.46 10.72
CA GLU A 54 -8.26 -13.96 12.09
C GLU A 54 -8.15 -12.44 12.18
N ASN A 55 -7.74 -11.78 11.10
CA ASN A 55 -7.69 -10.32 10.99
C ASN A 55 -8.96 -9.71 10.38
N ASN A 56 -10.02 -10.50 10.17
CA ASN A 56 -11.32 -10.10 9.63
C ASN A 56 -11.18 -9.31 8.30
N PRO A 57 -10.82 -9.96 7.17
CA PRO A 57 -10.58 -9.28 5.90
C PRO A 57 -11.74 -8.39 5.45
N ASN A 58 -12.99 -8.77 5.78
CA ASN A 58 -14.16 -8.01 5.40
C ASN A 58 -14.32 -6.68 6.17
N SER A 59 -13.69 -6.50 7.35
CA SER A 59 -13.71 -5.21 8.06
C SER A 59 -13.05 -4.10 7.27
N TYR A 60 -12.06 -4.43 6.45
CA TYR A 60 -11.36 -3.47 5.59
C TYR A 60 -12.25 -2.96 4.46
N TRP A 61 -13.33 -3.67 4.11
CA TRP A 61 -14.26 -3.28 3.06
C TRP A 61 -15.35 -2.34 3.57
N LEU A 62 -14.98 -1.08 3.81
CA LEU A 62 -15.84 -0.11 4.48
C LEU A 62 -17.14 0.17 3.71
N LYS A 63 -18.23 0.33 4.46
CA LYS A 63 -19.52 0.80 3.94
C LYS A 63 -19.46 2.31 3.74
N GLY A 64 -19.74 2.77 2.54
CA GLY A 64 -19.79 4.20 2.23
C GLY A 64 -21.04 4.85 2.83
N ARG A 65 -20.89 6.03 3.42
CA ARG A 65 -21.97 6.94 3.79
C ARG A 65 -22.05 8.05 2.76
N LYS A 66 -23.21 8.20 2.13
CA LYS A 66 -23.45 9.30 1.19
C LYS A 66 -23.68 10.59 1.96
N ASP A 67 -23.03 11.66 1.52
CA ASP A 67 -23.29 13.03 1.96
C ASP A 67 -23.18 13.96 0.74
N GLY A 68 -24.33 14.49 0.31
CA GLY A 68 -24.49 15.14 -0.97
C GLY A 68 -24.08 14.25 -2.15
N ASN A 69 -23.15 14.74 -2.97
CA ASN A 69 -22.60 14.02 -4.13
C ASN A 69 -21.31 13.24 -3.79
N ARG A 70 -20.92 13.19 -2.51
CA ARG A 70 -19.70 12.53 -2.06
C ARG A 70 -20.06 11.27 -1.28
N VAL A 71 -19.14 10.30 -1.31
CA VAL A 71 -19.19 9.09 -0.50
C VAL A 71 -18.02 9.15 0.47
N TYR A 72 -18.33 9.02 1.76
CA TYR A 72 -17.34 9.00 2.83
C TYR A 72 -17.24 7.61 3.42
N TYR A 73 -16.05 7.26 3.89
CA TYR A 73 -15.78 5.99 4.55
C TYR A 73 -15.21 6.27 5.94
N ASP A 74 -15.73 5.61 6.96
CA ASP A 74 -15.31 5.83 8.35
C ASP A 74 -14.02 5.04 8.68
N TYR A 75 -12.94 5.26 7.91
CA TYR A 75 -11.67 4.53 8.08
C TYR A 75 -10.98 4.84 9.42
N TYR A 76 -11.26 5.99 10.05
CA TYR A 76 -10.79 6.32 11.40
C TYR A 76 -11.37 5.43 12.50
N LYS A 77 -12.43 4.66 12.23
CA LYS A 77 -13.01 3.70 13.18
C LYS A 77 -12.47 2.29 13.01
N HIS A 78 -11.59 2.07 12.03
CA HIS A 78 -11.02 0.75 11.77
C HIS A 78 -9.71 0.59 12.55
N ASP A 79 -9.67 -0.37 13.48
CA ASP A 79 -8.57 -0.56 14.44
C ASP A 79 -7.19 -0.62 13.79
N VAL A 80 -7.06 -1.34 12.68
CA VAL A 80 -5.78 -1.43 11.95
C VAL A 80 -5.46 -0.17 11.16
N MET A 81 -6.37 0.30 10.29
CA MET A 81 -6.10 1.43 9.39
C MET A 81 -5.79 2.74 10.15
N ALA A 82 -6.50 2.99 11.24
CA ALA A 82 -6.35 4.20 12.04
C ALA A 82 -5.04 4.25 12.84
N ASP A 83 -4.40 3.10 13.08
CA ASP A 83 -3.16 2.96 13.86
C ASP A 83 -1.91 2.70 12.98
N LEU A 84 -2.01 2.94 11.66
CA LEU A 84 -0.84 2.91 10.79
C LEU A 84 -0.09 4.26 10.84
N ASP A 85 1.21 4.22 10.56
CA ASP A 85 2.16 5.33 10.64
C ASP A 85 2.02 6.35 9.48
N TRP A 86 0.83 6.90 9.29
CA TRP A 86 0.58 7.95 8.30
C TRP A 86 1.26 9.27 8.68
N HIS A 87 1.72 10.04 7.68
CA HIS A 87 2.30 11.37 7.90
C HIS A 87 1.33 12.34 8.57
N GLY A 88 0.07 12.36 8.11
CA GLY A 88 -0.99 13.21 8.67
C GLY A 88 -2.33 12.50 8.86
N GLY A 89 -2.33 11.17 8.85
CA GLY A 89 -3.53 10.34 8.83
C GLY A 89 -3.97 9.94 7.43
N ILE A 90 -5.07 9.18 7.35
CA ILE A 90 -5.63 8.76 6.08
C ILE A 90 -6.41 9.93 5.48
N THR A 91 -6.08 10.33 4.26
CA THR A 91 -6.83 11.34 3.50
C THR A 91 -7.54 10.74 2.29
N TRP A 92 -7.27 9.47 1.97
CA TRP A 92 -7.88 8.77 0.86
C TRP A 92 -8.29 7.33 1.18
N TYR A 93 -9.48 6.95 0.72
CA TYR A 93 -9.94 5.57 0.68
C TYR A 93 -10.74 5.34 -0.62
N SER A 94 -10.42 4.30 -1.38
CA SER A 94 -11.17 3.87 -2.55
C SER A 94 -11.20 2.35 -2.71
N LYS A 95 -12.19 1.88 -3.48
CA LYS A 95 -12.37 0.47 -3.84
C LYS A 95 -11.93 0.32 -5.30
N GLU A 96 -10.77 -0.29 -5.51
CA GLU A 96 -10.14 -0.38 -6.83
C GLU A 96 -10.63 -1.61 -7.61
N HIS A 97 -10.87 -2.72 -6.91
CA HIS A 97 -11.38 -3.98 -7.45
C HIS A 97 -12.38 -4.62 -6.51
N GLY A 98 -13.07 -5.68 -6.92
CA GLY A 98 -14.14 -6.32 -6.14
C GLY A 98 -15.52 -6.18 -6.77
N PHE A 99 -15.60 -5.59 -7.96
CA PHE A 99 -16.79 -5.59 -8.79
C PHE A 99 -16.99 -6.98 -9.41
N ASP A 100 -18.24 -7.39 -9.58
CA ASP A 100 -18.64 -8.65 -10.23
C ASP A 100 -18.01 -9.92 -9.63
N GLY A 101 -17.72 -9.92 -8.33
CA GLY A 101 -17.15 -11.07 -7.63
C GLY A 101 -15.64 -11.24 -7.79
N SER A 102 -14.95 -10.29 -8.44
CA SER A 102 -13.49 -10.24 -8.45
C SER A 102 -12.89 -10.04 -7.05
N GLY A 103 -11.58 -10.30 -6.91
CA GLY A 103 -10.86 -10.04 -5.66
C GLY A 103 -11.02 -8.59 -5.19
N LYS A 104 -11.38 -8.39 -3.92
CA LYS A 104 -11.54 -7.06 -3.34
C LYS A 104 -10.18 -6.44 -3.06
N VAL A 105 -9.95 -5.25 -3.64
CA VAL A 105 -8.74 -4.46 -3.41
C VAL A 105 -9.15 -3.05 -3.02
N ILE A 106 -8.56 -2.56 -1.94
CA ILE A 106 -8.74 -1.18 -1.49
C ILE A 106 -7.44 -0.40 -1.66
N LYS A 107 -7.57 0.90 -1.92
CA LYS A 107 -6.47 1.85 -1.92
C LYS A 107 -6.69 2.82 -0.77
N ILE A 108 -5.70 2.93 0.11
CA ILE A 108 -5.71 3.86 1.24
C ILE A 108 -4.44 4.70 1.20
N GLY A 109 -4.55 5.99 1.53
CA GLY A 109 -3.42 6.89 1.39
C GLY A 109 -3.48 8.14 2.23
N CYS A 110 -2.37 8.85 2.21
CA CYS A 110 -2.09 10.09 2.92
C CYS A 110 -1.50 11.08 1.92
N ASP A 111 -1.94 12.34 1.98
CA ASP A 111 -1.29 13.46 1.30
C ASP A 111 -0.38 14.23 2.26
N TYR A 112 0.46 15.11 1.72
CA TYR A 112 1.39 15.98 2.43
C TYR A 112 0.96 17.45 2.22
N CYS A 113 -0.36 17.67 2.23
CA CYS A 113 -0.97 18.96 1.95
C CYS A 113 -1.67 19.53 3.20
N HIS A 114 -1.20 19.16 4.40
CA HIS A 114 -1.79 19.61 5.66
C HIS A 114 -1.34 21.04 6.00
N LEU A 115 -2.07 21.68 6.93
CA LEU A 115 -1.71 23.03 7.39
C LEU A 115 -0.32 23.08 8.04
N TRP A 116 0.12 22.02 8.72
CA TRP A 116 1.46 21.96 9.33
C TRP A 116 2.57 21.60 8.33
N ASP A 117 2.22 21.23 7.10
CA ASP A 117 3.17 20.98 6.01
C ASP A 117 3.60 22.30 5.33
N GLU A 118 3.00 23.43 5.72
CA GLU A 118 3.34 24.75 5.18
C GLU A 118 4.81 25.10 5.47
N GLY A 119 5.56 25.42 4.42
CA GLY A 119 6.99 25.73 4.49
C GLY A 119 7.91 24.51 4.58
N GLN A 120 7.37 23.29 4.58
CA GLN A 120 8.15 22.06 4.53
C GLN A 120 8.48 21.67 3.08
N TYR A 121 9.65 21.07 2.91
CA TYR A 121 10.11 20.56 1.62
C TYR A 121 10.20 19.05 1.67
N TYR A 122 9.39 18.40 0.85
CA TYR A 122 9.40 16.94 0.69
C TYR A 122 9.99 16.56 -0.67
N ASN A 123 10.64 15.40 -0.68
CA ASN A 123 11.13 14.77 -1.89
C ASN A 123 10.70 13.29 -1.91
N LEU A 124 10.99 12.61 -3.02
CA LEU A 124 10.61 11.22 -3.21
C LEU A 124 11.16 10.29 -2.10
N ASP A 125 12.38 10.53 -1.62
CA ASP A 125 13.02 9.66 -0.64
C ASP A 125 12.33 9.73 0.73
N ILE A 126 11.94 10.94 1.16
CA ILE A 126 11.18 11.15 2.42
C ILE A 126 9.82 10.45 2.32
N VAL A 127 9.08 10.72 1.24
CA VAL A 127 7.73 10.15 1.05
C VAL A 127 7.80 8.61 0.91
N GLN A 128 8.86 8.09 0.27
CA GLN A 128 9.11 6.66 0.18
C GLN A 128 9.42 6.05 1.55
N PHE A 129 10.19 6.74 2.40
CA PHE A 129 10.51 6.27 3.74
C PHE A 129 9.24 6.12 4.59
N ASP A 130 8.37 7.12 4.61
CA ASP A 130 7.12 7.06 5.36
C ASP A 130 6.16 6.02 4.78
N CYS A 131 6.08 5.89 3.46
CA CYS A 131 5.32 4.81 2.82
C CYS A 131 5.79 3.41 3.27
N LYS A 132 7.12 3.19 3.35
CA LYS A 132 7.69 1.93 3.86
C LYS A 132 7.32 1.70 5.32
N ARG A 133 7.43 2.72 6.18
CA ARG A 133 7.04 2.62 7.59
C ARG A 133 5.56 2.26 7.77
N THR A 134 4.67 2.86 6.99
CA THR A 134 3.24 2.52 6.99
C THR A 134 3.02 1.07 6.61
N ILE A 135 3.73 0.55 5.60
CA ILE A 135 3.65 -0.87 5.21
C ILE A 135 4.17 -1.78 6.31
N GLU A 136 5.28 -1.42 6.96
CA GLU A 136 5.83 -2.21 8.07
C GLU A 136 4.87 -2.26 9.24
N ARG A 137 4.29 -1.11 9.61
CA ARG A 137 3.27 -1.04 10.65
C ARG A 137 2.03 -1.87 10.31
N PHE A 138 1.61 -1.87 9.05
CA PHE A 138 0.52 -2.73 8.59
C PHE A 138 0.85 -4.21 8.76
N LEU A 139 2.06 -4.64 8.38
CA LEU A 139 2.50 -6.03 8.51
C LEU A 139 2.69 -6.45 9.97
N GLU A 140 3.04 -5.53 10.88
CA GLU A 140 3.03 -5.81 12.33
C GLU A 140 1.62 -6.11 12.86
N LYS A 141 0.61 -5.42 12.33
CA LYS A 141 -0.80 -5.60 12.70
C LYS A 141 -1.46 -6.80 12.03
N VAL A 142 -0.91 -7.22 10.89
CA VAL A 142 -1.38 -8.36 10.09
C VAL A 142 -0.19 -9.29 9.81
N PRO A 143 0.36 -9.98 10.84
CA PRO A 143 1.66 -10.67 10.78
C PRO A 143 1.73 -11.85 9.82
N ASN A 144 0.59 -12.33 9.30
CA ASN A 144 0.51 -13.43 8.33
C ASN A 144 -0.08 -12.99 6.99
N TYR A 145 0.11 -11.72 6.62
CA TYR A 145 -0.34 -11.23 5.31
C TYR A 145 0.21 -12.11 4.18
N LYS A 146 -0.69 -12.75 3.44
CA LYS A 146 -0.33 -13.79 2.46
C LYS A 146 0.33 -13.19 1.24
N HIS A 147 1.00 -14.03 0.45
CA HIS A 147 1.67 -13.66 -0.79
C HIS A 147 1.21 -14.54 -1.95
N TRP A 148 1.00 -13.94 -3.11
CA TRP A 148 0.80 -14.71 -4.34
C TRP A 148 2.11 -15.29 -4.83
N CYS A 149 2.14 -16.60 -5.06
CA CYS A 149 3.25 -17.23 -5.74
C CYS A 149 3.22 -16.87 -7.23
N CYS A 150 4.34 -16.37 -7.75
CA CYS A 150 4.46 -16.01 -9.17
C CYS A 150 4.36 -17.20 -10.13
N GLY A 151 4.54 -18.43 -9.63
CA GLY A 151 4.52 -19.65 -10.45
C GLY A 151 3.14 -20.26 -10.62
N ASN A 152 2.32 -20.24 -9.57
CA ASN A 152 1.02 -20.92 -9.57
C ASN A 152 -0.18 -20.05 -9.17
N GLY A 153 0.06 -18.78 -8.80
CA GLY A 153 -1.00 -17.82 -8.43
C GLY A 153 -1.70 -18.11 -7.09
N LYS A 154 -1.32 -19.19 -6.37
CA LYS A 154 -1.90 -19.50 -5.06
C LYS A 154 -1.32 -18.60 -3.97
N LEU A 155 -2.07 -18.48 -2.87
CA LEU A 155 -1.71 -17.71 -1.69
C LEU A 155 -0.98 -18.57 -0.65
N TYR A 156 0.08 -18.00 -0.09
CA TYR A 156 0.94 -18.64 0.89
C TYR A 156 1.36 -17.68 2.00
N GLY A 157 1.68 -18.22 3.17
CA GLY A 157 2.42 -17.53 4.22
C GLY A 157 3.88 -17.28 3.83
N ILE A 158 4.53 -16.33 4.49
CA ILE A 158 5.92 -15.96 4.22
C ILE A 158 6.92 -17.09 4.54
N GLU A 159 6.54 -17.94 5.48
CA GLU A 159 7.24 -19.15 5.91
C GLU A 159 7.16 -20.28 4.89
N GLU A 160 6.27 -20.21 3.90
CA GLU A 160 6.09 -21.25 2.89
C GLU A 160 6.89 -20.98 1.59
N GLY A 161 7.72 -19.93 1.57
CA GLY A 161 8.46 -19.55 0.38
C GLY A 161 9.54 -18.49 0.59
N LEU A 162 10.03 -17.95 -0.53
CA LEU A 162 11.08 -16.94 -0.59
C LEU A 162 10.56 -15.69 -1.29
N ILE A 163 10.91 -14.51 -0.77
CA ILE A 163 10.76 -13.25 -1.50
C ILE A 163 12.08 -12.96 -2.20
N VAL A 164 12.07 -12.93 -3.53
CA VAL A 164 13.21 -12.56 -4.36
C VAL A 164 12.80 -11.41 -5.26
N LYS A 165 13.53 -10.28 -5.19
CA LYS A 165 13.23 -9.06 -5.97
C LYS A 165 11.74 -8.65 -5.89
N ASN A 166 11.18 -8.65 -4.68
CA ASN A 166 9.78 -8.32 -4.37
C ASN A 166 8.72 -9.28 -4.93
N GLN A 167 9.10 -10.43 -5.50
CA GLN A 167 8.17 -11.49 -5.90
C GLN A 167 8.27 -12.68 -4.94
N PHE A 168 7.14 -13.33 -4.67
CA PHE A 168 7.09 -14.51 -3.81
C PHE A 168 7.11 -15.80 -4.63
N TYR A 169 7.95 -16.74 -4.20
CA TYR A 169 8.14 -18.05 -4.80
C TYR A 169 7.81 -19.09 -3.75
N SER A 170 6.71 -19.84 -3.93
CA SER A 170 6.31 -20.88 -2.99
C SER A 170 7.20 -22.12 -3.09
N LYS A 171 7.48 -22.73 -1.95
CA LYS A 171 8.16 -24.03 -1.89
C LYS A 171 7.38 -25.10 -2.66
N GLU A 172 6.06 -25.14 -2.55
CA GLU A 172 5.21 -26.10 -3.26
C GLU A 172 5.52 -26.16 -4.76
N TYR A 173 5.72 -25.01 -5.40
CA TYR A 173 5.91 -24.92 -6.85
C TYR A 173 7.38 -24.93 -7.27
N TRP A 174 8.24 -24.21 -6.55
CA TRP A 174 9.60 -23.91 -6.99
C TRP A 174 10.68 -24.81 -6.37
N PHE A 175 10.35 -25.70 -5.43
CA PHE A 175 11.36 -26.47 -4.69
C PHE A 175 12.21 -27.42 -5.56
N ASN A 176 11.79 -27.73 -6.79
CA ASN A 176 12.61 -28.54 -7.69
C ASN A 176 13.69 -27.73 -8.43
N GLU A 177 13.60 -26.40 -8.46
CA GLU A 177 14.60 -25.55 -9.09
C GLU A 177 15.85 -25.40 -8.21
N ASP A 178 17.03 -25.59 -8.80
CA ASP A 178 18.30 -25.56 -8.08
C ASP A 178 18.56 -24.23 -7.37
N TRP A 179 18.21 -23.12 -8.02
CA TRP A 179 18.35 -21.78 -7.43
C TRP A 179 17.47 -21.61 -6.18
N PHE A 180 16.27 -22.21 -6.18
CA PHE A 180 15.34 -22.11 -5.06
C PHE A 180 15.82 -22.97 -3.90
N LYS A 181 16.24 -24.21 -4.15
CA LYS A 181 16.79 -25.10 -3.12
C LYS A 181 17.96 -24.45 -2.39
N LYS A 182 18.90 -23.91 -3.15
CA LYS A 182 20.07 -23.20 -2.60
C LYS A 182 19.66 -22.02 -1.72
N ALA A 183 18.81 -21.13 -2.22
CA ALA A 183 18.36 -19.96 -1.45
C ALA A 183 17.52 -20.35 -0.22
N TRP A 184 16.77 -21.46 -0.31
CA TRP A 184 15.97 -22.00 0.78
C TRP A 184 16.85 -22.56 1.91
N GLU A 185 17.89 -23.30 1.57
CA GLU A 185 18.88 -23.81 2.51
C GLU A 185 19.64 -22.68 3.21
N GLU A 186 20.09 -21.67 2.44
CA GLU A 186 20.74 -20.46 2.97
C GLU A 186 19.84 -19.75 3.99
N LYS A 187 18.56 -19.51 3.66
CA LYS A 187 17.57 -18.90 4.58
C LYS A 187 17.47 -19.66 5.90
N ASN A 188 17.45 -21.00 5.87
CA ASN A 188 17.24 -21.81 7.08
C ASN A 188 18.53 -22.01 7.89
N SER A 189 19.70 -21.98 7.26
CA SER A 189 20.98 -22.06 7.97
C SER A 189 21.23 -20.84 8.88
N LEU A 190 20.69 -19.68 8.52
CA LEU A 190 20.78 -18.44 9.30
C LEU A 190 19.84 -18.40 10.53
N VAL A 191 18.94 -19.38 10.67
CA VAL A 191 17.97 -19.45 11.78
C VAL A 191 18.46 -20.41 12.88
N THR A 192 19.52 -21.18 12.62
CA THR A 192 20.08 -22.19 13.53
C THR A 192 21.28 -21.73 14.36
N ASP A 193 21.68 -20.45 14.25
CA ASP A 193 22.71 -19.80 15.07
C ASP A 193 22.09 -18.78 16.05
#